data_AF-A0A853ES14-F1
#
_entry.id   AF-A0A853ES14-F1
#
_cell.length_a   1.000
_cell.length_b   1.000
_cell.length_c   1.000
_cell.angle_alpha   90.00
_cell.angle_beta   90.00
_cell.angle_gamma   90.00
#
_symmetry.space_group_name_H-M   'P 1'
#
loop_
_entity.id
_entity.type
_entity.pdbx_description
1 polymer ?
#
loop_
_entity_poly.entity_id
_entity_poly.type
_entity_poly.pdbx_seq_one_letter_code
_entity_poly.pdbx_strand_id
1 'polypeptide(L)'
;MSETNTATGATGQGAADGPSGTPHGQEQAATGTTGTAPTGPRPEAEAQEATGAQDSASGDTDDAGPTGGTSGAPAQDPGAAGTGDAEAGTQILPLNEAEQQWVRDLLAYAKQLGITDSPRALEDFFEEQRTAWYAVDEESRADPNPLINLMGAVIGQILVERCEMKWCVLIDEQGTSLAVASEVGSIAMFPMNAVAKRWTGQNMTSLTEFLRLSQAEIRRVREEHAEEE
;
A
#
# COMPACT_ATOMS: atom_id res chain seq x y z
N MET A 1 7.87 -71.02 5.10
CA MET A 1 7.49 -71.87 3.95
C MET A 1 5.97 -71.92 3.91
N SER A 2 5.40 -71.83 2.71
CA SER A 2 3.96 -71.74 2.37
C SER A 2 3.27 -70.40 2.66
N GLU A 3 2.47 -69.80 1.78
CA GLU A 3 2.20 -69.98 0.34
C GLU A 3 1.42 -68.74 -0.12
N THR A 4 1.69 -68.30 -1.36
CA THR A 4 1.09 -67.17 -2.05
C THR A 4 -0.37 -67.46 -2.42
N ASN A 5 -1.25 -66.46 -2.39
CA ASN A 5 -2.56 -66.58 -3.04
C ASN A 5 -2.89 -65.33 -3.86
N THR A 6 -3.13 -65.54 -5.16
CA THR A 6 -3.45 -64.55 -6.19
C THR A 6 -4.67 -65.08 -6.97
N ALA A 7 -5.73 -64.29 -7.09
CA ALA A 7 -6.78 -64.37 -8.14
C ALA A 7 -7.68 -63.12 -7.97
N THR A 8 -7.82 -62.18 -8.90
CA THR A 8 -8.34 -62.20 -10.29
C THR A 8 -9.88 -62.25 -10.40
N GLY A 9 -10.45 -61.12 -10.85
CA GLY A 9 -11.54 -61.07 -11.85
C GLY A 9 -12.97 -60.77 -11.35
N ALA A 10 -13.57 -59.66 -11.78
CA ALA A 10 -14.54 -59.66 -12.90
C ALA A 10 -15.40 -58.37 -12.97
N THR A 11 -15.52 -57.90 -14.21
CA THR A 11 -16.30 -56.79 -14.78
C THR A 11 -17.81 -56.93 -14.61
N GLY A 12 -18.50 -55.79 -14.43
CA GLY A 12 -19.96 -55.68 -14.59
C GLY A 12 -20.32 -54.32 -15.19
N GLN A 13 -20.72 -54.33 -16.46
CA GLN A 13 -21.19 -53.18 -17.25
C GLN A 13 -22.68 -53.39 -17.56
N GLY A 14 -23.51 -52.35 -17.35
CA GLY A 14 -24.93 -52.35 -17.69
C GLY A 14 -25.48 -50.93 -17.69
N ALA A 15 -25.99 -50.50 -18.85
CA ALA A 15 -26.45 -49.16 -19.19
C ALA A 15 -27.98 -49.09 -19.34
N ALA A 16 -28.47 -47.87 -19.63
CA ALA A 16 -29.84 -47.42 -20.00
C ALA A 16 -30.73 -47.00 -18.81
N ASP A 17 -31.52 -45.92 -18.83
CA ASP A 17 -31.88 -44.91 -19.83
C ASP A 17 -32.53 -43.70 -19.10
N GLY A 18 -32.54 -42.50 -19.72
CA GLY A 18 -33.15 -41.26 -19.18
C GLY A 18 -34.70 -41.22 -19.23
N PRO A 19 -35.41 -40.07 -19.10
CA PRO A 19 -34.95 -38.69 -19.37
C PRO A 19 -35.51 -37.56 -18.44
N SER A 20 -35.10 -36.33 -18.78
CA SER A 20 -35.79 -35.04 -18.56
C SER A 20 -35.66 -34.32 -17.22
N GLY A 21 -34.99 -33.16 -17.26
CA GLY A 21 -35.00 -32.16 -16.20
C GLY A 21 -33.97 -31.05 -16.41
N THR A 22 -34.20 -30.18 -17.41
CA THR A 22 -33.50 -28.90 -17.57
C THR A 22 -33.88 -27.95 -16.41
N PRO A 23 -32.93 -27.17 -15.90
CA PRO A 23 -33.17 -25.72 -15.81
C PRO A 23 -31.95 -24.98 -16.37
N HIS A 24 -32.04 -24.42 -17.57
CA HIS A 24 -32.27 -23.00 -17.82
C HIS A 24 -31.69 -22.05 -16.75
N GLY A 25 -30.74 -21.25 -17.24
CA GLY A 25 -30.00 -20.26 -16.49
C GLY A 25 -30.89 -19.27 -15.73
N GLN A 26 -30.35 -18.84 -14.61
CA GLN A 26 -30.52 -17.47 -14.19
C GLN A 26 -29.18 -16.96 -13.69
N GLU A 27 -28.49 -16.30 -14.61
CA GLU A 27 -27.56 -15.22 -14.36
C GLU A 27 -28.15 -14.32 -13.26
N GLN A 28 -27.63 -14.43 -12.05
CA GLN A 28 -27.83 -13.42 -11.03
C GLN A 28 -26.54 -12.62 -10.99
N ALA A 29 -26.65 -11.42 -11.56
CA ALA A 29 -25.67 -10.37 -11.48
C ALA A 29 -25.14 -10.26 -10.05
N ALA A 30 -23.85 -10.55 -9.88
CA ALA A 30 -23.10 -10.06 -8.74
C ALA A 30 -23.04 -8.54 -8.90
N THR A 31 -24.01 -7.84 -8.31
CA THR A 31 -23.89 -6.41 -8.06
C THR A 31 -22.61 -6.21 -7.25
N GLY A 32 -21.62 -5.58 -7.87
CA GLY A 32 -20.37 -5.21 -7.24
C GLY A 32 -20.66 -4.54 -5.92
N THR A 33 -20.38 -5.26 -4.84
CA THR A 33 -20.32 -4.66 -3.51
C THR A 33 -18.99 -3.92 -3.49
N THR A 34 -19.04 -2.63 -3.75
CA THR A 34 -17.97 -1.70 -3.41
C THR A 34 -17.80 -1.73 -1.90
N GLY A 35 -16.99 -2.67 -1.43
CA GLY A 35 -16.54 -2.73 -0.04
C GLY A 35 -15.63 -1.54 0.22
N THR A 36 -16.21 -0.42 0.63
CA THR A 36 -15.48 0.75 1.12
C THR A 36 -14.61 0.32 2.29
N ALA A 37 -13.29 0.38 2.10
CA ALA A 37 -12.33 0.16 3.18
C ALA A 37 -12.58 1.14 4.33
N PRO A 38 -12.34 0.75 5.60
CA PRO A 38 -12.59 1.61 6.75
C PRO A 38 -11.85 2.94 6.60
N THR A 39 -12.62 4.00 6.38
CA THR A 39 -12.17 5.39 6.32
C THR A 39 -12.09 5.93 7.75
N GLY A 40 -11.26 5.31 8.59
CA GLY A 40 -10.97 5.85 9.93
C GLY A 40 -10.28 7.22 9.80
N PRO A 41 -10.46 8.15 10.75
CA PRO A 41 -9.78 9.43 10.71
C PRO A 41 -8.27 9.20 10.77
N ARG A 42 -7.60 9.42 9.64
CA ARG A 42 -6.16 9.69 9.57
C ARG A 42 -5.90 10.90 10.47
N PRO A 43 -5.04 10.83 11.50
CA PRO A 43 -4.56 12.05 12.15
C PRO A 43 -3.95 12.92 11.04
N GLU A 44 -4.41 14.18 10.96
CA GLU A 44 -4.26 15.08 9.82
C GLU A 44 -2.87 14.97 9.18
N ALA A 45 -2.84 14.41 7.97
CA ALA A 45 -1.74 14.68 7.07
C ALA A 45 -2.38 15.12 5.75
N GLU A 46 -1.88 16.23 5.21
CA GLU A 46 -2.23 16.73 3.90
C GLU A 46 -1.89 15.65 2.87
N ALA A 47 -2.87 15.26 2.07
CA ALA A 47 -2.61 14.54 0.83
C ALA A 47 -2.26 15.62 -0.20
N GLN A 48 -0.99 15.73 -0.57
CA GLN A 48 -0.61 16.66 -1.63
C GLN A 48 -0.94 16.05 -2.99
N GLU A 49 -1.75 16.82 -3.74
CA GLU A 49 -2.09 16.65 -5.14
C GLU A 49 -0.85 16.42 -6.00
N ALA A 50 -0.92 15.42 -6.87
CA ALA A 50 0.01 15.28 -7.98
C ALA A 50 -0.26 16.42 -8.98
N THR A 51 0.39 17.56 -8.79
CA THR A 51 0.30 18.69 -9.71
C THR A 51 1.11 18.42 -10.98
N GLY A 52 0.40 18.40 -12.11
CA GLY A 52 0.75 19.28 -13.23
C GLY A 52 1.66 18.72 -14.31
N ALA A 53 1.06 18.08 -15.32
CA ALA A 53 1.55 18.20 -16.69
C ALA A 53 1.25 19.64 -17.18
N GLN A 54 2.26 20.35 -17.67
CA GLN A 54 2.05 21.57 -18.45
C GLN A 54 2.86 21.51 -19.74
N ASP A 55 2.10 21.49 -20.83
CA ASP A 55 2.53 21.72 -22.20
C ASP A 55 2.35 23.22 -22.53
N SER A 56 3.32 23.72 -23.30
CA SER A 56 3.23 24.81 -24.27
C SER A 56 3.32 26.30 -23.86
N ALA A 57 4.23 26.93 -24.61
CA ALA A 57 4.13 28.21 -25.31
C ALA A 57 4.58 29.50 -24.59
N SER A 58 5.78 29.93 -24.99
CA SER A 58 6.33 31.27 -24.83
C SER A 58 5.71 32.27 -25.82
N GLY A 59 5.58 33.54 -25.40
CA GLY A 59 5.90 34.69 -26.26
C GLY A 59 4.93 35.87 -26.32
N ASP A 60 5.36 36.97 -25.68
CA ASP A 60 5.18 38.41 -26.02
C ASP A 60 3.86 39.14 -25.69
N THR A 61 3.85 40.01 -24.65
CA THR A 61 4.02 41.50 -24.60
C THR A 61 2.76 42.24 -25.09
N ASP A 62 2.21 43.27 -24.44
CA ASP A 62 2.81 44.49 -23.88
C ASP A 62 1.74 45.30 -23.07
N ASP A 63 2.19 46.39 -22.43
CA ASP A 63 1.45 47.65 -22.17
C ASP A 63 0.88 48.02 -20.76
N ALA A 64 1.70 48.84 -20.09
CA ALA A 64 1.42 50.12 -19.38
C ALA A 64 0.38 50.31 -18.24
N GLY A 65 0.91 50.64 -17.05
CA GLY A 65 0.70 51.97 -16.42
C GLY A 65 -0.23 52.11 -15.18
N PRO A 66 -0.04 53.15 -14.33
CA PRO A 66 0.07 53.02 -12.87
C PRO A 66 -0.92 53.85 -12.01
N THR A 67 -0.99 53.59 -10.68
CA THR A 67 -1.17 54.51 -9.51
C THR A 67 -1.21 53.62 -8.24
N GLY A 68 -0.69 53.89 -7.04
CA GLY A 68 -0.23 55.08 -6.32
C GLY A 68 -0.87 55.10 -4.91
N GLY A 69 -0.10 54.98 -3.82
CA GLY A 69 -0.48 55.63 -2.53
C GLY A 69 -0.57 54.83 -1.20
N THR A 70 0.58 54.64 -0.54
CA THR A 70 0.96 54.87 0.90
C THR A 70 0.11 54.49 2.14
N SER A 71 0.88 54.16 3.20
CA SER A 71 0.66 54.30 4.68
C SER A 71 -0.01 53.12 5.40
N GLY A 72 0.53 52.53 6.47
CA GLY A 72 1.73 52.81 7.28
C GLY A 72 1.96 51.69 8.33
N ALA A 73 3.19 51.57 8.81
CA ALA A 73 3.58 50.69 9.92
C ALA A 73 3.18 51.29 11.29
N PRO A 74 3.21 50.50 12.38
CA PRO A 74 4.47 50.43 13.12
C PRO A 74 4.86 49.04 13.64
N ALA A 75 6.14 48.94 13.98
CA ALA A 75 6.89 47.79 14.46
C ALA A 75 6.52 47.35 15.89
N GLN A 76 6.72 46.05 16.16
CA GLN A 76 7.12 45.55 17.47
C GLN A 76 8.19 44.45 17.27
N ASP A 77 9.41 44.74 17.70
CA ASP A 77 10.37 43.76 18.22
C ASP A 77 10.36 43.94 19.75
N PRO A 78 10.40 42.87 20.55
CA PRO A 78 11.70 42.48 21.07
C PRO A 78 11.89 40.95 21.23
N GLY A 79 13.11 40.48 20.98
CA GLY A 79 13.78 39.62 21.95
C GLY A 79 14.40 38.34 21.40
N ALA A 80 15.69 38.42 21.07
CA ALA A 80 16.56 37.28 20.85
C ALA A 80 16.63 36.34 22.07
N ALA A 81 16.44 35.04 21.83
CA ALA A 81 17.12 33.96 22.55
C ALA A 81 16.96 32.63 21.80
N GLY A 82 18.07 31.97 21.46
CA GLY A 82 18.09 30.53 21.19
C GLY A 82 18.44 30.13 19.78
N THR A 83 19.74 30.15 19.50
CA THR A 83 20.40 29.38 18.45
C THR A 83 19.90 27.93 18.45
N GLY A 84 19.51 27.49 17.26
CA GLY A 84 19.29 26.09 16.93
C GLY A 84 18.94 26.03 15.46
N ASP A 85 19.95 26.00 14.59
CA ASP A 85 19.83 25.22 13.36
C ASP A 85 19.39 23.82 13.81
N ALA A 86 18.07 23.60 13.88
CA ALA A 86 17.53 22.28 13.94
C ALA A 86 17.86 21.70 12.58
N GLU A 87 18.95 20.93 12.50
CA GLU A 87 19.13 19.99 11.42
C GLU A 87 17.77 19.32 11.20
N ALA A 88 17.19 19.52 10.02
CA ALA A 88 15.93 18.94 9.61
C ALA A 88 16.14 17.43 9.51
N GLY A 89 16.25 16.78 10.66
CA GLY A 89 16.61 15.39 10.81
C GLY A 89 15.37 14.53 10.66
N THR A 90 15.52 13.44 9.92
CA THR A 90 14.53 12.36 9.90
C THR A 90 14.35 11.81 11.32
N GLN A 91 13.11 11.81 11.81
CA GLN A 91 12.76 11.27 13.13
C GLN A 91 12.01 9.95 12.96
N ILE A 92 12.40 8.92 13.72
CA ILE A 92 11.71 7.63 13.77
C ILE A 92 11.04 7.51 15.15
N LEU A 93 9.71 7.42 15.16
CA LEU A 93 8.90 7.33 16.37
C LEU A 93 8.11 6.02 16.39
N PRO A 94 7.89 5.42 17.57
CA PRO A 94 6.96 4.29 17.68
C PRO A 94 5.53 4.75 17.34
N LEU A 95 4.71 3.81 16.86
CA LEU A 95 3.29 4.11 16.62
C LEU A 95 2.57 4.50 17.91
N ASN A 96 1.76 5.56 17.86
CA ASN A 96 0.82 5.89 18.92
C ASN A 96 -0.40 4.94 18.92
N GLU A 97 -1.27 5.02 19.93
CA GLU A 97 -2.42 4.12 20.06
C GLU A 97 -3.40 4.18 18.88
N ALA A 98 -3.61 5.37 18.31
CA ALA A 98 -4.50 5.57 17.17
C ALA A 98 -3.94 4.95 15.89
N GLU A 99 -2.65 5.14 15.62
CA GLU A 99 -1.94 4.54 14.48
C GLU A 99 -1.90 3.02 14.59
N GLN A 100 -1.62 2.50 15.79
CA GLN A 100 -1.68 1.05 16.03
C GLN A 100 -3.09 0.50 15.79
N GLN A 101 -4.13 1.21 16.24
CA GLN A 101 -5.51 0.80 16.01
C GLN A 101 -5.85 0.81 14.52
N TRP A 102 -5.45 1.86 13.80
CA TRP A 102 -5.67 1.97 12.37
C TRP A 102 -5.02 0.83 11.59
N VAL A 103 -3.76 0.48 11.90
CA VAL A 103 -3.09 -0.68 11.29
C VAL A 103 -3.85 -1.98 11.60
N ARG A 104 -4.31 -2.16 12.85
CA ARG A 104 -5.11 -3.34 13.22
C ARG A 104 -6.40 -3.43 12.41
N ASP A 105 -7.09 -2.32 12.20
CA ASP A 105 -8.35 -2.29 11.45
C ASP A 105 -8.14 -2.60 9.97
N LEU A 106 -7.07 -2.07 9.36
CA LEU A 106 -6.68 -2.41 8.00
C LEU A 106 -6.39 -3.92 7.87
N LEU A 107 -5.60 -4.49 8.79
CA LEU A 107 -5.27 -5.92 8.76
C LEU A 107 -6.47 -6.82 9.01
N ALA A 108 -7.39 -6.41 9.89
CA ALA A 108 -8.64 -7.14 10.13
C ALA A 108 -9.51 -7.15 8.87
N TYR A 109 -9.62 -6.02 8.17
CA TYR A 109 -10.36 -5.93 6.91
C TYR A 109 -9.68 -6.73 5.79
N ALA A 110 -8.36 -6.61 5.65
CA ALA A 110 -7.57 -7.39 4.68
C ALA A 110 -7.76 -8.89 4.87
N LYS A 111 -7.82 -9.36 6.12
CA LYS A 111 -8.09 -10.76 6.43
C LYS A 111 -9.49 -11.20 5.99
N GLN A 112 -10.51 -10.35 6.14
CA GLN A 112 -11.86 -10.66 5.66
C GLN A 112 -11.92 -10.81 4.13
N LEU A 113 -11.08 -10.07 3.41
CA LEU A 113 -10.95 -10.16 1.95
C LEU A 113 -10.07 -11.33 1.49
N GLY A 114 -9.42 -12.06 2.39
CA GLY A 114 -8.50 -13.16 2.05
C GLY A 114 -7.16 -12.72 1.44
N ILE A 115 -6.89 -11.42 1.35
CA ILE A 115 -5.65 -10.91 0.72
C ILE A 115 -4.40 -11.12 1.60
N THR A 116 -4.59 -11.52 2.87
CA THR A 116 -3.50 -11.89 3.78
C THR A 116 -3.03 -13.34 3.61
N ASP A 117 -3.77 -14.17 2.87
CA ASP A 117 -3.53 -15.62 2.84
C ASP A 117 -2.22 -15.99 2.14
N SER A 118 -1.79 -15.18 1.16
CA SER A 118 -0.51 -15.33 0.50
C SER A 118 -0.08 -14.04 -0.22
N PRO A 119 1.23 -13.86 -0.49
CA PRO A 119 1.70 -12.76 -1.35
C PRO A 119 1.03 -12.74 -2.73
N ARG A 120 0.66 -13.92 -3.25
CA ARG A 120 -0.06 -14.04 -4.53
C ARG A 120 -1.48 -13.51 -4.45
N ALA A 121 -2.21 -13.78 -3.36
CA ALA A 121 -3.56 -13.26 -3.16
C ALA A 121 -3.56 -11.71 -3.09
N LEU A 122 -2.55 -11.13 -2.45
CA LEU A 122 -2.33 -9.68 -2.44
C LEU A 122 -2.04 -9.12 -3.84
N GLU A 123 -1.18 -9.79 -4.62
CA GLU A 123 -0.88 -9.39 -6.01
C GLU A 123 -2.12 -9.39 -6.90
N ASP A 124 -2.90 -10.48 -6.84
CA ASP A 124 -4.10 -10.62 -7.64
C ASP A 124 -5.12 -9.54 -7.31
N PHE A 125 -5.31 -9.25 -6.01
CA PHE A 125 -6.16 -8.16 -5.57
C PHE A 125 -5.65 -6.79 -6.05
N PHE A 126 -4.34 -6.53 -5.96
CA PHE A 126 -3.76 -5.28 -6.45
C PHE A 126 -4.05 -5.05 -7.94
N GLU A 127 -3.78 -6.05 -8.78
CA GLU A 127 -3.98 -5.91 -10.23
C GLU A 127 -5.46 -5.81 -10.59
N GLU A 128 -6.34 -6.56 -9.93
CA GLU A 128 -7.79 -6.46 -10.11
C GLU A 128 -8.29 -5.05 -9.79
N GLN A 129 -7.96 -4.53 -8.60
CA GLN A 129 -8.42 -3.23 -8.15
C GLN A 129 -7.84 -2.09 -8.99
N ARG A 130 -6.55 -2.18 -9.34
CA ARG A 130 -5.88 -1.18 -10.18
C ARG A 130 -6.48 -1.15 -11.59
N THR A 131 -6.72 -2.32 -12.19
CA THR A 131 -7.37 -2.42 -13.50
C THR A 131 -8.76 -1.82 -13.48
N ALA A 132 -9.57 -2.16 -12.47
CA ALA A 132 -10.91 -1.60 -12.31
C ALA A 132 -10.87 -0.08 -12.11
N TRP A 133 -9.91 0.44 -11.35
CA TRP A 133 -9.77 1.87 -11.09
C TRP A 133 -9.39 2.66 -12.36
N TYR A 134 -8.45 2.17 -13.17
CA TYR A 134 -8.06 2.83 -14.42
C TYR A 134 -9.12 2.72 -15.53
N ALA A 135 -10.02 1.73 -15.44
CA ALA A 135 -11.15 1.60 -16.37
C ALA A 135 -12.24 2.67 -16.16
N VAL A 136 -12.24 3.35 -15.01
CA VAL A 136 -13.13 4.49 -14.73
C VAL A 136 -12.52 5.78 -15.29
N ASP A 137 -13.36 6.66 -15.82
CA ASP A 137 -12.97 8.00 -16.29
C ASP A 137 -12.34 8.81 -15.14
N GLU A 138 -11.29 9.55 -15.44
CA GLU A 138 -10.44 10.22 -14.44
C GLU A 138 -11.23 11.11 -13.47
N GLU A 139 -12.22 11.87 -13.96
CA GLU A 139 -13.07 12.76 -13.15
C GLU A 139 -13.99 12.01 -12.17
N SER A 140 -14.23 10.73 -12.39
CA SER A 140 -15.12 9.88 -11.59
C SER A 140 -14.37 8.85 -10.74
N ARG A 141 -13.03 8.83 -10.78
CA ARG A 141 -12.23 7.89 -10.00
C ARG A 141 -12.33 8.22 -8.52
N ALA A 142 -12.61 7.19 -7.72
CA ALA A 142 -12.50 7.30 -6.26
C ALA A 142 -11.03 7.50 -5.86
N ASP A 143 -10.78 8.06 -4.67
CA ASP A 143 -9.42 8.10 -4.12
C ASP A 143 -8.86 6.67 -3.97
N PRO A 144 -7.70 6.33 -4.58
CA PRO A 144 -7.09 5.01 -4.44
C PRO A 144 -6.41 4.80 -3.07
N ASN A 145 -6.17 5.86 -2.29
CA ASN A 145 -5.42 5.79 -1.04
C ASN A 145 -5.94 4.76 -0.03
N PRO A 146 -7.26 4.57 0.19
CA PRO A 146 -7.75 3.54 1.09
C PRO A 146 -7.30 2.12 0.68
N LEU A 147 -7.29 1.82 -0.62
CA LEU A 147 -6.82 0.53 -1.14
C LEU A 147 -5.29 0.40 -1.04
N ILE A 148 -4.56 1.47 -1.37
CA ILE A 148 -3.11 1.54 -1.23
C ILE A 148 -2.68 1.29 0.23
N ASN A 149 -3.34 1.94 1.18
CA ASN A 149 -3.06 1.81 2.61
C ASN A 149 -3.38 0.39 3.10
N LEU A 150 -4.49 -0.19 2.66
CA LEU A 150 -4.87 -1.55 2.98
C LEU A 150 -3.80 -2.56 2.54
N MET A 151 -3.40 -2.51 1.27
CA MET A 151 -2.38 -3.41 0.71
C MET A 151 -0.99 -3.14 1.32
N GLY A 152 -0.66 -1.87 1.56
CA GLY A 152 0.57 -1.46 2.25
C GLY A 152 0.64 -2.02 3.66
N ALA A 153 -0.47 -2.02 4.41
CA ALA A 153 -0.53 -2.63 5.74
C ALA A 153 -0.23 -4.14 5.70
N VAL A 154 -0.78 -4.86 4.71
CA VAL A 154 -0.48 -6.30 4.53
C VAL A 154 1.01 -6.53 4.26
N ILE A 155 1.62 -5.75 3.38
CA ILE A 155 3.07 -5.82 3.10
C ILE A 155 3.89 -5.56 4.36
N GLY A 156 3.58 -4.48 5.09
CA GLY A 156 4.29 -4.15 6.31
C GLY A 156 4.17 -5.24 7.37
N GLN A 157 2.97 -5.83 7.52
CA GLN A 157 2.76 -6.94 8.45
C GLN A 157 3.57 -8.19 8.07
N ILE A 158 3.68 -8.51 6.78
CA ILE A 158 4.54 -9.61 6.31
C ILE A 158 6.01 -9.35 6.70
N LEU A 159 6.49 -8.11 6.58
CA LEU A 159 7.87 -7.74 6.95
C LEU A 159 8.09 -7.79 8.46
N VAL A 160 7.12 -7.33 9.27
CA VAL A 160 7.16 -7.44 10.73
C VAL A 160 7.25 -8.91 11.16
N GLU A 161 6.39 -9.76 10.62
CA GLU A 161 6.32 -11.18 11.02
C GLU A 161 7.49 -12.02 10.53
N ARG A 162 8.00 -11.76 9.31
CA ARG A 162 9.01 -12.61 8.67
C ARG A 162 10.43 -12.07 8.75
N CYS A 163 10.60 -10.80 9.06
CA CYS A 163 11.91 -10.14 9.09
C CYS A 163 12.22 -9.45 10.42
N GLU A 164 11.34 -9.63 11.43
CA GLU A 164 11.45 -9.03 12.77
C GLU A 164 11.60 -7.50 12.74
N MET A 165 10.95 -6.87 11.76
CA MET A 165 10.83 -5.42 11.72
C MET A 165 9.77 -4.93 12.73
N LYS A 166 9.80 -3.65 13.06
CA LYS A 166 8.81 -3.00 13.93
C LYS A 166 8.11 -1.88 13.17
N TRP A 167 6.81 -1.73 13.40
CA TRP A 167 6.07 -0.57 12.91
C TRP A 167 6.55 0.72 13.59
N CYS A 168 6.72 1.77 12.78
CA CYS A 168 7.10 3.10 13.23
C CYS A 168 6.49 4.17 12.33
N VAL A 169 6.49 5.40 12.83
CA VAL A 169 6.28 6.61 12.05
C VAL A 169 7.63 7.23 11.75
N LEU A 170 7.87 7.55 10.48
CA LEU A 170 9.03 8.31 10.06
C LEU A 170 8.57 9.70 9.63
N ILE A 171 9.18 10.72 10.23
CA ILE A 171 8.92 12.13 9.95
C ILE A 171 10.14 12.71 9.24
N ASP A 172 9.95 13.21 8.03
CA ASP A 172 10.96 13.90 7.25
C ASP A 172 10.41 15.21 6.64
N GLU A 173 11.19 15.85 5.77
CA GLU A 173 10.79 17.09 5.08
C GLU A 173 9.56 16.92 4.18
N GLN A 174 9.26 15.69 3.74
CA GLN A 174 8.10 15.34 2.91
C GLN A 174 6.87 15.00 3.76
N GLY A 175 7.01 14.96 5.09
CA GLY A 175 5.93 14.78 6.04
C GLY A 175 6.03 13.50 6.85
N THR A 176 4.88 13.01 7.30
CA THR A 176 4.78 11.88 8.23
C THR A 176 4.33 10.63 7.48
N SER A 177 5.16 9.58 7.51
CA SER A 177 4.92 8.33 6.78
C SER A 177 4.95 7.12 7.71
N LEU A 178 3.97 6.22 7.54
CA LEU A 178 4.00 4.92 8.19
C LEU A 178 5.08 4.03 7.55
N ALA A 179 5.94 3.46 8.38
CA ALA A 179 7.08 2.66 7.97
C ALA A 179 7.20 1.40 8.84
N VAL A 180 8.03 0.47 8.37
CA VAL A 180 8.56 -0.61 9.18
C VAL A 180 10.07 -0.48 9.20
N ALA A 181 10.68 -0.54 10.38
CA ALA A 181 12.11 -0.39 10.56
C ALA A 181 12.71 -1.54 11.37
N SER A 182 13.97 -1.84 11.11
CA SER A 182 14.78 -2.73 11.93
C SER A 182 15.89 -1.93 12.61
N GLU A 183 16.03 -2.09 13.92
CA GLU A 183 17.15 -1.53 14.69
C GLU A 183 18.48 -2.18 14.25
N VAL A 184 18.42 -3.47 13.87
CA VAL A 184 19.56 -4.18 13.26
C VAL A 184 19.63 -3.81 11.79
N GLY A 185 20.77 -3.30 11.32
CA GLY A 185 20.93 -2.97 9.90
C GLY A 185 20.51 -1.58 9.46
N SER A 186 19.97 -0.74 10.36
CA SER A 186 19.49 0.62 10.03
C SER A 186 18.62 0.68 8.75
N ILE A 187 17.76 -0.33 8.55
CA ILE A 187 16.90 -0.44 7.38
C ILE A 187 15.46 -0.01 7.72
N ALA A 188 14.91 0.89 6.91
CA ALA A 188 13.53 1.32 6.98
C ALA A 188 12.85 1.13 5.62
N MET A 189 11.61 0.67 5.65
CA MET A 189 10.78 0.41 4.48
C MET A 189 9.46 1.14 4.63
N PHE A 190 8.90 1.61 3.50
CA PHE A 190 7.66 2.38 3.46
C PHE A 190 6.60 1.62 2.65
N PRO A 191 5.87 0.67 3.27
CA PRO A 191 5.00 -0.26 2.54
C PRO A 191 3.91 0.45 1.73
N MET A 192 3.29 1.50 2.29
CA MET A 192 2.21 2.25 1.63
C MET A 192 2.74 3.00 0.40
N ASN A 193 3.89 3.66 0.53
CA ASN A 193 4.55 4.34 -0.59
C ASN A 193 5.00 3.34 -1.67
N ALA A 194 5.48 2.17 -1.26
CA ALA A 194 5.86 1.11 -2.20
C ALA A 194 4.66 0.64 -3.04
N VAL A 195 3.47 0.53 -2.46
CA VAL A 195 2.24 0.23 -3.20
C VAL A 195 1.82 1.42 -4.06
N ALA A 196 1.85 2.65 -3.54
CA ALA A 196 1.48 3.86 -4.28
C ALA A 196 2.29 4.04 -5.56
N LYS A 197 3.62 3.88 -5.49
CA LYS A 197 4.52 3.95 -6.65
C LYS A 197 4.18 2.92 -7.72
N ARG A 198 3.71 1.74 -7.33
CA ARG A 198 3.28 0.68 -8.26
C ARG A 198 1.91 0.97 -8.84
N TRP A 199 1.01 1.50 -8.02
CA TRP A 199 -0.32 1.91 -8.44
C TRP A 199 -0.24 2.92 -9.58
N THR A 200 0.59 3.96 -9.43
CA THR A 200 0.78 5.04 -10.42
C THR A 200 1.67 4.66 -11.60
N GLY A 201 2.32 3.50 -11.59
CA GLY A 201 3.25 3.06 -12.63
C GLY A 201 4.65 3.68 -12.55
N GLN A 202 4.97 4.43 -11.48
CA GLN A 202 6.34 4.89 -11.21
C GLN A 202 7.31 3.73 -10.94
N ASN A 203 6.79 2.58 -10.53
CA ASN A 203 7.54 1.33 -10.40
C ASN A 203 6.72 0.17 -10.97
N MET A 204 7.31 -0.66 -11.82
CA MET A 204 6.62 -1.74 -12.54
C MET A 204 6.95 -3.13 -11.98
N THR A 205 7.70 -3.22 -10.87
CA THR A 205 7.95 -4.50 -10.17
C THR A 205 6.67 -4.94 -9.47
N SER A 206 6.30 -6.23 -9.57
CA SER A 206 5.17 -6.80 -8.83
C SER A 206 5.32 -6.66 -7.31
N LEU A 207 4.23 -6.69 -6.56
CA LEU A 207 4.25 -6.71 -5.10
C LEU A 207 4.92 -7.98 -4.57
N THR A 208 4.69 -9.11 -5.24
CA THR A 208 5.32 -10.38 -4.89
C THR A 208 6.85 -10.30 -5.03
N GLU A 209 7.35 -9.75 -6.14
CA GLU A 209 8.78 -9.61 -6.35
C GLU A 209 9.39 -8.57 -5.40
N PHE A 210 8.68 -7.48 -5.13
CA PHE A 210 9.06 -6.51 -4.12
C PHE A 210 9.25 -7.14 -2.75
N LEU A 211 8.28 -7.94 -2.28
CA LEU A 211 8.39 -8.66 -1.01
C LEU A 211 9.59 -9.61 -0.99
N ARG A 212 9.79 -10.37 -2.07
CA ARG A 212 10.92 -11.30 -2.19
C ARG A 212 12.27 -10.58 -2.09
N LEU A 213 12.44 -9.49 -2.84
CA LEU A 213 13.67 -8.69 -2.82
C LEU A 213 13.89 -8.03 -1.47
N SER A 214 12.84 -7.45 -0.89
CA SER A 214 12.90 -6.82 0.44
C SER A 214 13.34 -7.80 1.52
N GLN A 215 12.77 -9.01 1.54
CA GLN A 215 13.13 -10.05 2.50
C GLN A 215 14.56 -10.54 2.34
N ALA A 216 15.04 -10.66 1.09
CA ALA A 216 16.42 -11.03 0.81
C ALA A 216 17.39 -9.96 1.30
N GLU A 217 17.07 -8.68 1.05
CA GLU A 217 17.89 -7.55 1.47
C GLU A 217 17.96 -7.41 2.98
N ILE A 218 16.81 -7.47 3.67
CA ILE A 218 16.78 -7.39 5.14
C ILE A 218 17.61 -8.53 5.75
N ARG A 219 17.51 -9.74 5.20
CA ARG A 219 18.31 -10.87 5.68
C ARG A 219 19.80 -10.64 5.48
N ARG A 220 20.20 -10.18 4.28
CA ARG A 220 21.59 -9.89 3.95
C ARG A 220 22.19 -8.86 4.92
N VAL A 221 21.53 -7.73 5.11
CA VAL A 221 22.01 -6.66 5.99
C VAL A 221 22.13 -7.14 7.44
N ARG A 222 21.21 -8.01 7.88
CA ARG A 222 21.27 -8.61 9.23
C ARG A 222 22.41 -9.60 9.40
N GLU A 223 22.73 -10.38 8.35
CA GLU A 223 23.88 -11.28 8.36
C GLU A 223 25.19 -10.48 8.41
N GLU A 224 25.30 -9.42 7.61
CA GLU A 224 26.47 -8.52 7.62
C GLU A 224 26.68 -7.87 9.00
N HIS A 225 25.61 -7.37 9.63
CA HIS A 225 25.71 -6.82 10.99
C HIS A 225 26.07 -7.86 12.07
N ALA A 226 25.68 -9.12 11.91
CA ALA A 226 26.01 -10.17 12.86
C ALA A 226 27.46 -10.65 12.77
N GLU A 227 28.14 -10.42 11.64
CA GLU A 227 29.56 -10.72 11.46
C GLU A 227 30.48 -9.62 12.03
N GLU A 228 29.94 -8.42 12.27
CA GLU A 228 30.66 -7.26 12.80
C GLU A 228 30.67 -7.18 14.35
N GLU A 229 29.81 -7.94 15.05
CA GLU A 229 29.75 -8.06 16.52
C GLU A 229 30.57 -9.22 17.10
#